data_AF-A0A7Y2CFA0-F1
#
_entry.id   AF-A0A7Y2CFA0-F1
#
_cell.length_a   1.000
_cell.length_b   1.000
_cell.length_c   1.000
_cell.angle_alpha   90.00
_cell.angle_beta   90.00
_cell.angle_gamma   90.00
#
_symmetry.space_group_name_H-M   'P 1'
#
loop_
_entity.id
_entity.type
_entity.pdbx_description
1 polymer ?
#
loop_
_entity_poly.entity_id
_entity_poly.type
_entity_poly.pdbx_seq_one_letter_code
_entity_poly.pdbx_strand_id
1 'polypeptide(L)' 'MNDKRLYFSVAKQLRELISEGMFPPGSRLPAERDLAEKLGVSRVTIREAEIALEAVGLVDIRVLVRGSML' A
#
# COMPACT_ATOMS: atom_id res chain seq x y z
N MET A 1 6.71 -3.33 -19.54
CA MET A 1 5.29 -3.07 -19.90
C MET A 1 4.29 -3.75 -18.96
N ASN A 2 4.69 -4.76 -18.17
CA ASN A 2 3.78 -5.51 -17.30
C ASN A 2 3.51 -4.82 -15.93
N ASP A 3 4.46 -3.98 -15.49
CA ASP A 3 4.46 -3.40 -14.14
C ASP A 3 3.31 -2.41 -13.92
N LYS A 4 2.93 -1.67 -14.98
CA LYS A 4 1.81 -0.72 -14.95
C LYS A 4 0.47 -1.39 -14.63
N ARG A 5 0.24 -2.58 -15.19
CA ARG A 5 -0.98 -3.35 -14.92
C ARG A 5 -0.94 -4.01 -13.55
N LEU A 6 0.25 -4.41 -13.11
CA LEU A 6 0.42 -5.11 -11.86
C LEU A 6 0.13 -4.21 -10.66
N TYR A 7 0.72 -3.01 -10.58
CA TYR A 7 0.42 -2.11 -9.45
C TYR A 7 -1.05 -1.70 -9.44
N PHE A 8 -1.68 -1.53 -10.62
CA PHE A 8 -3.09 -1.20 -10.72
C PHE A 8 -3.98 -2.30 -10.14
N SER A 9 -3.67 -3.57 -10.43
CA SER A 9 -4.37 -4.72 -9.84
C SER A 9 -4.20 -4.77 -8.32
N VAL A 10 -2.98 -4.52 -7.84
CA VAL A 10 -2.68 -4.47 -6.40
C VAL A 10 -3.44 -3.33 -5.71
N ALA A 11 -3.46 -2.13 -6.31
CA ALA A 11 -4.21 -0.99 -5.78
C ALA A 11 -5.70 -1.29 -5.68
N LYS A 12 -6.27 -1.94 -6.70
CA LYS A 12 -7.67 -2.38 -6.68
C LYS A 12 -7.94 -3.33 -5.52
N GLN A 13 -7.08 -4.33 -5.31
CA GLN A 13 -7.22 -5.31 -4.24
C GLN A 13 -7.07 -4.68 -2.85
N LEU A 14 -6.08 -3.80 -2.67
CA LEU A 14 -5.91 -3.06 -1.41
C LEU A 14 -7.13 -2.18 -1.09
N ARG A 15 -7.68 -1.50 -2.10
CA ARG A 15 -8.92 -0.72 -1.93
C ARG A 15 -10.10 -1.58 -1.47
N GLU A 16 -10.24 -2.78 -2.02
CA GLU A 16 -11.29 -3.72 -1.62
C GLU A 16 -11.12 -4.11 -0.15
N LEU A 17 -9.91 -4.49 0.28
CA LEU A 17 -9.62 -4.80 1.69
C LEU A 17 -9.90 -3.62 2.64
N ILE A 18 -9.55 -2.40 2.24
CA ILE A 18 -9.87 -1.19 3.01
C ILE A 18 -11.39 -1.01 3.12
N SER A 19 -12.12 -1.18 2.00
CA SER A 19 -13.58 -1.01 1.95
C SER A 19 -14.33 -2.07 2.76
N GLU A 20 -13.76 -3.27 2.88
CA GLU A 20 -14.27 -4.36 3.72
C GLU A 20 -13.97 -4.16 5.21
N GLY A 21 -13.23 -3.10 5.58
CA GLY A 21 -12.90 -2.77 6.97
C GLY A 21 -11.75 -3.60 7.55
N MET A 22 -11.01 -4.35 6.72
CA MET A 22 -9.81 -5.07 7.15
C MET A 22 -8.72 -4.11 7.65
N PHE A 23 -8.71 -2.89 7.11
CA PHE A 23 -7.89 -1.77 7.56
C PHE A 23 -8.80 -0.60 7.90
N PRO A 24 -9.31 -0.51 9.15
CA PRO A 24 -10.18 0.56 9.57
C PRO A 24 -9.55 1.96 9.34
N PRO A 25 -10.34 3.01 9.09
CA PRO A 25 -9.81 4.37 8.99
C PRO A 25 -8.93 4.75 10.18
N GLY A 26 -7.76 5.33 9.90
CA GLY A 26 -6.77 5.69 10.93
C GLY A 26 -5.89 4.53 11.42
N SER A 27 -6.18 3.29 11.04
CA SER A 27 -5.26 2.17 11.25
C SER A 27 -4.07 2.24 10.30
N ARG A 28 -2.99 1.55 10.64
CA ARG A 28 -1.82 1.43 9.78
C ARG A 28 -1.97 0.23 8.87
N LEU A 29 -1.65 0.40 7.59
CA LEU A 29 -1.40 -0.73 6.71
C LEU A 29 -0.17 -1.53 7.21
N PRO A 30 -0.11 -2.84 6.92
CA PRO A 30 1.11 -3.62 7.11
C PRO A 30 2.29 -3.01 6.34
N ALA A 31 3.53 -3.33 6.73
CA ALA A 31 4.69 -2.82 6.00
C ALA A 31 4.68 -3.30 4.54
N GLU A 32 5.24 -2.50 3.62
CA GLU A 32 5.34 -2.85 2.19
C GLU A 32 5.95 -4.25 1.97
N ARG A 33 6.90 -4.65 2.81
CA ARG A 33 7.50 -6.00 2.78
C ARG A 33 6.45 -7.09 3.04
N ASP A 34 5.64 -6.91 4.07
CA ASP A 34 4.67 -7.92 4.50
C ASP A 34 3.53 -8.01 3.48
N LEU A 35 3.11 -6.88 2.90
CA LEU A 35 2.17 -6.85 1.78
C LEU A 35 2.74 -7.53 0.53
N ALA A 36 4.00 -7.26 0.20
CA ALA A 36 4.69 -7.89 -0.93
C ALA A 36 4.75 -9.41 -0.78
N GLU A 37 5.10 -9.90 0.41
CA GLU A 37 5.12 -11.34 0.73
C GLU A 37 3.71 -11.96 0.64
N LYS A 38 2.69 -11.31 1.20
CA LYS A 38 1.30 -11.79 1.15
C LYS A 38 0.70 -11.83 -0.25
N LEU A 39 1.01 -10.83 -1.08
CA LEU A 39 0.44 -10.67 -2.42
C LEU A 39 1.31 -11.28 -3.52
N GLY A 40 2.51 -11.79 -3.19
CA GLY A 40 3.42 -12.40 -4.15
C GLY A 40 3.96 -11.41 -5.18
N VAL A 41 4.14 -10.15 -4.81
CA VAL A 41 4.62 -9.08 -5.69
C VAL A 41 5.88 -8.40 -5.13
N SER A 42 6.52 -7.54 -5.92
CA SER A 42 7.67 -6.78 -5.44
C SER A 42 7.23 -5.66 -4.48
N ARG A 43 8.13 -5.23 -3.58
CA ARG A 43 7.88 -4.05 -2.71
C ARG A 43 7.64 -2.79 -3.53
N VAL A 44 8.33 -2.64 -4.66
CA VAL A 44 8.13 -1.53 -5.60
C VAL A 44 6.69 -1.53 -6.14
N THR A 45 6.14 -2.70 -6.46
CA THR A 45 4.74 -2.82 -6.90
C THR A 45 3.76 -2.38 -5.81
N ILE A 46 4.01 -2.75 -4.54
CA ILE A 46 3.20 -2.29 -3.41
C ILE A 46 3.30 -0.77 -3.27
N ARG A 47 4.50 -0.21 -3.31
CA ARG A 47 4.75 1.23 -3.23
C ARG A 47 3.96 2.01 -4.29
N GLU A 48 4.02 1.58 -5.54
CA GLU A 48 3.29 2.21 -6.64
C GLU A 48 1.76 2.12 -6.45
N ALA A 49 1.28 0.99 -5.91
CA ALA A 49 -0.14 0.82 -5.58
C ALA A 49 -0.58 1.75 -4.44
N GLU A 50 0.21 1.87 -3.38
CA GLU A 50 -0.05 2.80 -2.28
C GLU A 50 -0.04 4.25 -2.77
N ILE A 51 0.91 4.66 -3.62
CA ILE A 51 0.97 6.00 -4.22
C ILE A 51 -0.31 6.28 -5.04
N ALA A 52 -0.77 5.30 -5.82
CA ALA A 52 -2.01 5.43 -6.59
C ALA A 52 -3.25 5.61 -5.69
N LEU A 53 -3.28 4.95 -4.52
CA LEU A 53 -4.36 5.09 -3.54
C LEU A 53 -4.28 6.41 -2.77
N GLU A 54 -3.08 6.89 -2.47
CA GLU A 54 -2.85 8.21 -1.85
C GLU A 54 -3.30 9.33 -2.78
N ALA A 55 -2.99 9.23 -4.08
CA ALA A 55 -3.40 10.21 -5.09
C ALA A 55 -4.93 10.41 -5.18
N VAL A 56 -5.73 9.43 -4.72
CA VAL A 56 -7.19 9.50 -4.65
C VAL A 56 -7.73 9.66 -3.21
N GLY A 57 -6.86 9.88 -2.23
CA GLY A 57 -7.22 10.16 -0.84
C GLY A 57 -7.72 8.96 -0.04
N LEU A 58 -7.40 7.73 -0.45
CA LEU A 58 -7.82 6.52 0.27
C LEU A 58 -6.86 6.11 1.39
N VAL A 59 -5.58 6.49 1.29
CA VAL A 59 -4.53 6.20 2.28
C VAL A 59 -3.61 7.41 2.41
N ASP A 60 -2.96 7.55 3.57
CA ASP A 60 -1.86 8.50 3.78
C ASP A 60 -0.54 7.73 3.87
N ILE A 61 0.44 8.05 3.04
CA ILE A 61 1.76 7.43 3.12
C ILE A 61 2.65 8.26 4.06
N ARG A 62 2.95 7.68 5.22
CA ARG A 62 3.91 8.28 6.17
C ARG A 62 5.20 7.47 6.21
N VAL A 63 6.25 8.00 5.59
CA VAL A 63 7.59 7.40 5.69
C VAL A 63 8.14 7.69 7.08
N LEU A 64 8.19 6.66 7.93
CA LEU A 64 8.92 6.73 9.19
C LEU A 64 10.42 6.69 8.87
N VAL A 65 11.03 7.87 8.73
CA VAL A 65 12.49 7.98 8.68
C VAL A 65 13.06 7.46 10.00
N ARG A 66 13.80 6.35 9.95
CA ARG A 66 14.59 5.86 11.09
C ARG A 66 15.64 6.91 11.42
N GLY A 67 15.33 7.79 12.38
CA GLY A 67 16.20 8.91 12.75
C GLY A 67 15.60 9.94 13.70
N SER A 68 14.31 9.86 14.07
CA SER A 68 13.77 10.66 15.18
C SER A 68 14.05 9.96 16.51
N MET A 69 15.32 9.95 16.91
CA MET A 69 15.68 9.77 18.31
C MET A 69 15.39 11.11 19.00
N LEU A 70 14.31 11.15 19.79
CA LEU A 70 14.19 12.13 20.88
C LEU A 70 15.15 11.71 22.01
#